data_AF-A0A938NC45-F1
#
_entry.id   AF-A0A938NC45-F1
#
_cell.length_a   1.000
_cell.length_b   1.000
_cell.length_c   1.000
_cell.angle_alpha   90.00
_cell.angle_beta   90.00
_cell.angle_gamma   90.00
#
_symmetry.space_group_name_H-M   'P 1'
#
loop_
_entity.id
_entity.type
_entity.pdbx_description
1 polymer ?
#
loop_
_entity_poly.entity_id
_entity_poly.type
_entity_poly.pdbx_seq_one_letter_code
_entity_poly.pdbx_strand_id
1 'polypeptide(L)'
;MSETTDLREIVFVILLVLGVLAIVAGLVQARRSWRGDQEPYGRAMRKLDVLRRPERYAQDRAVSGIRLLTRFGSLLLAAAVILLLFKLLAR
;
A
#
# COMPACT_ATOMS: atom_id res chain seq x y z
N MET A 1 -5.31 -28.27 -18.54
CA MET A 1 -5.58 -27.73 -17.19
C MET A 1 -4.44 -26.84 -16.65
N SER A 2 -3.60 -26.26 -17.52
CA SER A 2 -2.40 -25.46 -17.15
C SER A 2 -2.64 -23.95 -17.20
N GLU A 3 -3.39 -23.47 -18.21
CA GLU A 3 -3.51 -22.03 -18.50
C GLU A 3 -4.22 -21.22 -17.41
N THR A 4 -5.19 -21.82 -16.70
CA THR A 4 -5.93 -21.12 -15.64
C THR A 4 -5.09 -20.92 -14.37
N THR A 5 -4.12 -21.81 -14.13
CA THR A 5 -3.17 -21.69 -13.03
C THR A 5 -2.19 -20.55 -13.30
N ASP A 6 -1.67 -20.46 -14.53
CA ASP A 6 -0.77 -19.39 -14.95
C ASP A 6 -1.45 -18.01 -14.90
N LEU A 7 -2.69 -17.89 -15.40
CA LEU A 7 -3.39 -16.61 -15.36
C LEU A 7 -3.63 -16.13 -13.92
N ARG A 8 -3.99 -17.03 -12.99
CA ARG A 8 -4.20 -16.69 -11.58
C ARG A 8 -2.91 -16.25 -10.90
N GLU A 9 -1.78 -16.89 -11.23
CA GLU A 9 -0.47 -16.49 -10.72
C GLU A 9 -0.03 -15.12 -11.25
N ILE A 10 -0.22 -14.87 -12.54
CA ILE A 10 0.05 -13.55 -13.14
C ILE A 10 -0.80 -12.46 -12.46
N VAL A 11 -2.11 -12.71 -12.29
CA VAL A 11 -3.01 -11.77 -11.60
C VAL A 11 -2.56 -11.54 -10.16
N PHE A 12 -2.18 -12.60 -9.43
CA PHE A 12 -1.64 -12.49 -8.08
C PHE A 12 -0.39 -11.59 -8.04
N VAL A 13 0.58 -11.81 -8.93
CA VAL A 13 1.81 -11.01 -8.98
C VAL A 13 1.49 -9.55 -9.31
N ILE A 14 0.61 -9.30 -10.28
CA ILE A 14 0.20 -7.93 -10.65
C ILE A 14 -0.45 -7.22 -9.45
N LEU A 15 -1.41 -7.86 -8.77
CA LEU A 15 -2.07 -7.29 -7.59
C LEU A 15 -1.07 -7.01 -6.47
N LEU A 16 -0.13 -7.93 -6.23
CA LEU A 16 0.90 -7.78 -5.22
C LEU A 16 1.81 -6.58 -5.55
N VAL A 17 2.34 -6.52 -6.76
CA VAL A 17 3.27 -5.47 -7.20
C VAL A 17 2.59 -4.11 -7.19
N LEU A 18 1.40 -3.98 -7.79
CA LEU A 18 0.65 -2.72 -7.80
C LEU A 18 0.27 -2.29 -6.37
N GLY A 19 -0.11 -3.24 -5.52
CA GLY A 19 -0.41 -2.97 -4.11
C GLY A 19 0.80 -2.39 -3.38
N VAL A 20 1.96 -3.03 -3.50
CA VAL A 20 3.21 -2.54 -2.90
C VAL A 20 3.59 -1.16 -3.46
N LEU A 21 3.56 -0.98 -4.77
CA LEU A 21 3.90 0.28 -5.42
C LEU A 21 2.99 1.42 -4.96
N ALA A 22 1.69 1.18 -4.81
CA ALA A 22 0.74 2.17 -4.31
C ALA A 22 1.06 2.59 -2.86
N ILE A 23 1.37 1.62 -1.98
CA ILE A 23 1.79 1.94 -0.59
C ILE A 23 3.10 2.74 -0.57
N VAL A 24 4.09 2.34 -1.36
CA VAL A 24 5.38 3.04 -1.46
C VAL A 24 5.19 4.46 -2.01
N ALA A 25 4.35 4.64 -3.03
CA ALA A 25 4.01 5.95 -3.56
C ALA A 25 3.35 6.83 -2.49
N GLY A 26 2.45 6.27 -1.67
CA GLY A 26 1.85 6.95 -0.53
C GLY A 26 2.90 7.41 0.49
N LEU A 27 3.89 6.57 0.82
CA LEU A 27 5.01 6.93 1.70
C LEU A 27 5.88 8.03 1.11
N VAL A 28 6.22 7.94 -0.17
CA VAL A 28 7.01 8.96 -0.86
C VAL A 28 6.27 10.29 -0.88
N GLN A 29 4.96 10.27 -1.14
CA GLN A 29 4.14 11.47 -1.12
C GLN A 29 4.06 12.08 0.29
N ALA A 30 3.87 11.26 1.32
CA ALA A 30 3.91 11.71 2.71
C ALA A 30 5.25 12.36 3.07
N ARG A 31 6.37 11.76 2.63
CA ARG A 31 7.71 12.31 2.85
C ARG A 31 7.95 13.62 2.09
N ARG A 32 7.49 13.74 0.85
CA ARG A 32 7.63 14.97 0.04
C ARG A 32 6.77 16.12 0.56
N SER A 33 5.64 15.79 1.18
CA SER A 33 4.69 16.76 1.73
C SER A 33 4.83 16.89 3.24
N TRP A 34 5.95 16.45 3.82
CA TRP A 34 6.19 16.53 5.26
C TRP A 34 6.03 17.96 5.77
N ARG A 35 5.32 18.13 6.88
CA ARG A 35 5.16 19.44 7.48
C ARG A 35 6.44 19.83 8.22
N GLY A 36 6.82 21.11 8.15
CA GLY A 36 8.03 21.62 8.78
C GLY A 36 7.93 21.79 10.31
N ASP A 37 6.72 21.79 10.86
CA ASP A 37 6.42 21.88 12.31
C ASP A 37 6.49 20.52 13.03
N GLN A 38 6.66 19.42 12.28
CA GLN A 38 6.74 18.08 12.84
C GLN A 38 8.20 17.60 12.92
N GLU A 39 8.47 16.68 13.86
CA GLU A 39 9.78 16.04 13.95
C GLU A 39 10.19 15.43 12.59
N PRO A 40 11.48 15.52 12.22
CA PRO A 40 11.97 14.93 10.98
C PRO A 40 11.64 13.45 10.88
N TYR A 41 11.24 13.01 9.68
CA TYR A 41 10.96 11.61 9.41
C TYR A 41 12.17 10.72 9.80
N GLY A 42 12.02 9.95 10.88
CA GLY A 42 13.14 9.28 11.54
C GLY A 42 12.79 7.92 12.13
N ARG A 43 13.81 7.23 12.68
CA ARG A 43 13.69 5.86 13.21
C ARG A 43 12.75 5.72 14.41
N ALA A 44 12.52 6.80 15.15
CA ALA A 44 11.62 6.82 16.30
C ALA A 44 10.14 6.81 15.91
N MET A 45 9.80 7.15 14.65
CA MET A 45 8.42 7.08 14.19
C MET A 45 8.00 5.66 13.88
N ARG A 46 6.80 5.30 14.34
CA ARG A 46 6.09 4.11 13.87
C ARG A 46 5.87 4.25 12.37
N LYS A 47 6.63 3.48 11.58
CA LYS A 47 6.69 3.57 10.11
C LYS A 47 5.33 3.58 9.40
N LEU A 48 4.34 2.88 9.97
CA LEU A 48 2.98 2.80 9.43
C LEU A 48 2.04 3.88 9.94
N ASP A 49 2.40 4.61 11.00
CA ASP A 49 1.55 5.66 11.57
C ASP A 49 1.41 6.83 10.59
N VAL A 50 2.45 7.11 9.82
CA VAL A 50 2.45 8.11 8.74
C VAL A 50 1.40 7.81 7.66
N LEU A 51 1.18 6.53 7.35
CA LEU A 51 0.15 6.11 6.39
C LEU A 51 -1.24 6.04 7.00
N ARG A 52 -1.34 5.76 8.31
CA ARG A 52 -2.61 5.66 9.03
C ARG A 52 -3.19 7.02 9.39
N ARG A 53 -2.34 7.99 9.71
CA ARG A 53 -2.70 9.34 10.12
C ARG A 53 -1.89 10.39 9.35
N PRO A 54 -1.98 10.41 8.01
CA PRO A 54 -1.20 11.34 7.19
C PRO A 54 -1.47 12.82 7.52
N GLU A 55 -2.66 13.15 8.02
CA GLU A 55 -3.03 14.49 8.48
C GLU A 55 -2.15 15.05 9.60
N ARG A 56 -1.46 14.18 10.36
CA ARG A 56 -0.54 14.63 11.42
C ARG A 56 0.82 15.06 10.88
N TYR A 57 1.22 14.52 9.73
CA TYR A 57 2.60 14.57 9.26
C TYR A 57 2.77 15.26 7.92
N ALA A 58 1.75 15.20 7.06
CA ALA A 58 1.77 15.74 5.72
C ALA A 58 0.92 17.03 5.61
N GLN A 59 1.27 17.88 4.64
CA GLN A 59 0.47 19.04 4.26
C GLN A 59 -0.93 18.61 3.80
N ASP A 60 -1.97 19.36 4.17
CA ASP A 60 -3.38 18.98 4.00
C ASP A 60 -3.73 18.66 2.53
N ARG A 61 -3.14 19.39 1.58
CA ARG A 61 -3.30 19.16 0.14
C ARG A 61 -2.88 17.77 -0.34
N ALA A 62 -1.96 17.11 0.36
CA ALA A 62 -1.45 15.79 0.00
C ALA A 62 -2.13 14.64 0.75
N VAL A 63 -2.85 14.93 1.84
CA VAL A 63 -3.49 13.93 2.72
C VAL A 63 -4.48 13.06 1.95
N SER A 64 -5.31 13.64 1.07
CA SER A 64 -6.28 12.87 0.28
C SER A 64 -5.60 11.87 -0.65
N GLY A 65 -4.52 12.30 -1.33
CA GLY A 65 -3.71 11.46 -2.22
C GLY A 65 -3.05 10.31 -1.48
N ILE A 66 -2.45 10.58 -0.32
CA ILE A 66 -1.81 9.55 0.52
C ILE A 66 -2.86 8.54 0.99
N ARG A 67 -4.03 8.99 1.45
CA ARG A 67 -5.13 8.09 1.87
C ARG A 67 -5.64 7.24 0.72
N LEU A 68 -5.80 7.83 -0.47
CA LEU A 68 -6.27 7.11 -1.65
C LEU A 68 -5.28 6.01 -2.04
N LEU A 69 -3.99 6.35 -2.17
CA LEU A 69 -2.91 5.39 -2.47
C LEU A 69 -2.82 4.29 -1.42
N THR A 70 -2.93 4.64 -0.13
CA THR A 70 -2.85 3.68 0.97
C THR A 70 -4.04 2.71 0.94
N ARG A 71 -5.26 3.22 0.75
CA ARG A 71 -6.48 2.40 0.68
C ARG A 71 -6.44 1.49 -0.55
N PHE A 72 -6.13 2.06 -1.71
CA PHE A 72 -6.06 1.30 -2.95
C PHE A 72 -4.99 0.22 -2.89
N GLY A 73 -3.78 0.56 -2.42
CA GLY A 73 -2.71 -0.41 -2.21
C GLY A 73 -3.11 -1.52 -1.24
N SER A 74 -3.75 -1.17 -0.13
CA SER A 74 -4.22 -2.16 0.85
C SER A 74 -5.28 -3.11 0.28
N LEU A 75 -6.20 -2.59 -0.55
CA LEU A 75 -7.22 -3.41 -1.23
C LEU A 75 -6.60 -4.40 -2.22
N LEU A 76 -5.61 -3.95 -3.00
CA LEU A 76 -4.90 -4.81 -3.94
C LEU A 76 -4.13 -5.92 -3.21
N LEU A 77 -3.46 -5.59 -2.10
CA LEU A 77 -2.77 -6.58 -1.28
C LEU A 77 -3.76 -7.57 -0.64
N ALA A 78 -4.90 -7.09 -0.15
CA ALA A 78 -5.94 -7.95 0.39
C ALA A 78 -6.48 -8.92 -0.68
N ALA A 79 -6.73 -8.44 -1.90
CA ALA A 79 -7.14 -9.28 -3.02
C ALA A 79 -6.08 -10.34 -3.38
N ALA A 80 -4.80 -9.97 -3.38
CA ALA A 80 -3.70 -10.91 -3.60
C ALA A 80 -3.65 -12.00 -2.52
N VAL A 81 -3.82 -11.63 -1.24
CA VAL A 81 -3.89 -12.59 -0.12
C VAL A 81 -5.09 -13.52 -0.26
N ILE A 82 -6.26 -13.00 -0.63
CA ILE A 82 -7.48 -13.81 -0.85
C ILE A 82 -7.24 -14.85 -1.95
N LEU A 83 -6.64 -14.45 -3.09
CA LEU A 83 -6.31 -15.38 -4.16
C LEU A 83 -5.34 -16.48 -3.69
N LEU A 84 -4.33 -16.11 -2.90
CA LEU A 84 -3.39 -17.07 -2.33
C LEU A 84 -4.12 -18.06 -1.40
N LEU A 85 -5.00 -17.58 -0.52
CA LEU A 85 -5.78 -18.43 0.39
C LEU A 85 -6.71 -19.37 -0.37
N PHE A 86 -7.41 -18.89 -1.40
CA PHE A 86 -8.22 -19.74 -2.27
C PHE A 86 -7.38 -20.83 -2.94
N LYS A 87 -6.18 -20.50 -3.41
CA LYS A 87 -5.26 -21.49 -4.01
C LYS A 87 -4.80 -22.55 -2.98
N LEU A 88 -4.57 -22.15 -1.73
CA LEU A 88 -4.15 -23.05 -0.65
C LEU A 88 -5.28 -23.97 -0.16
N LEU A 89 -6.51 -23.45 -0.08
CA LEU A 89 -7.68 -24.18 0.42
C LEU A 89 -8.33 -25.09 -0.63
N ALA A 90 -8.17 -24.77 -1.92
CA ALA A 90 -8.67 -25.59 -3.03
C ALA A 90 -7.70 -26.72 -3.43
N ARG A 91 -6.66 -26.94 -2.63
CA ARG A 91 -5.61 -27.96 -2.83
C ARG A 91 -5.85 -29.14 -1.90
#